data_AF-A0A836RBV6-F1
#
_entry.id   AF-A0A836RBV6-F1
#
_cell.length_a   1.000
_cell.length_b   1.000
_cell.length_c   1.000
_cell.angle_alpha   90.00
_cell.angle_beta   90.00
_cell.angle_gamma   90.00
#
_symmetry.space_group_name_H-M   'P 1'
#
loop_
_entity.id
_entity.type
_entity.pdbx_description
1 polymer ?
#
loop_
_entity_poly.entity_id
_entity_poly.type
_entity_poly.pdbx_seq_one_letter_code
_entity_poly.pdbx_strand_id
1 'polypeptide(L)'
;MINFIQRLRENRYVWQIVTLMSGTLIAQIIMFAFIPILTRLYTPAEFGTYSLFFSLASMLGMVSSWKYDQAIMLPKSERYAQSLVFLSILITLGMVLVTVAVLVIFYSFFLDYFHGMEYLIWLLPFSILIIGLLQIFDSYSNRCQFYKKMASV
;
A
#
# COMPACT_ATOMS: atom_id res chain seq x y z
N MET A 1 14.70 30.44 -13.58
CA MET A 1 13.89 29.36 -12.96
C MET A 1 12.76 28.85 -13.88
N ILE A 2 12.08 29.71 -14.64
CA ILE A 2 11.00 29.33 -15.59
C ILE A 2 11.48 28.40 -16.73
N ASN A 3 12.69 28.60 -17.26
CA ASN A 3 13.27 27.74 -18.32
C ASN A 3 13.54 26.29 -17.87
N PHE A 4 13.73 26.04 -16.57
CA PHE A 4 13.97 24.69 -16.05
C PHE A 4 12.68 23.88 -15.99
N ILE A 5 11.57 24.51 -15.59
CA ILE A 5 10.24 23.87 -15.54
C ILE A 5 9.75 23.54 -16.96
N GLN A 6 10.01 24.41 -17.95
CA GLN A 6 9.70 24.13 -19.35
C GLN A 6 10.50 22.93 -19.89
N ARG A 7 11.82 22.85 -19.60
CA ARG A 7 12.66 21.70 -19.95
C ARG A 7 12.21 20.38 -19.31
N LEU A 8 11.74 20.41 -18.06
CA LEU A 8 11.20 19.22 -17.38
C LEU A 8 9.88 18.75 -18.01
N ARG A 9 9.04 19.69 -18.47
CA ARG A 9 7.76 19.37 -19.12
C ARG A 9 7.94 18.82 -20.55
N GLU A 10 8.99 19.22 -21.26
CA GLU A 10 9.33 18.68 -22.58
C GLU A 10 9.73 17.19 -22.52
N ASN A 11 10.34 16.75 -21.42
CA ASN A 11 10.67 15.35 -21.21
C ASN A 11 9.54 14.62 -20.45
N ARG A 12 8.61 14.00 -21.20
CA ARG A 12 7.44 13.27 -20.68
C ARG A 12 7.79 12.26 -19.56
N TYR A 13 8.96 11.64 -19.62
CA TYR A 13 9.41 10.69 -18.60
C TYR A 13 9.75 11.39 -17.27
N VAL A 14 10.52 12.47 -17.34
CA VAL A 14 10.87 13.27 -16.16
C VAL A 14 9.62 13.92 -15.57
N TRP A 15 8.71 14.39 -16.42
CA TRP A 15 7.44 14.95 -15.98
C TRP A 15 6.57 13.93 -15.21
N GLN A 16 6.51 12.66 -15.65
CA GLN A 16 5.80 11.59 -14.94
C GLN A 16 6.41 11.32 -13.57
N ILE A 17 7.74 11.25 -13.47
CA ILE A 17 8.44 11.06 -12.20
C ILE A 17 8.18 12.24 -11.26
N VAL A 18 8.32 13.48 -11.75
CA VAL A 18 8.05 14.69 -10.95
C VAL A 18 6.60 14.73 -10.48
N THR A 19 5.65 14.33 -11.34
CA THR A 19 4.23 14.26 -10.96
C THR A 19 4.02 13.24 -9.82
N LEU A 20 4.57 12.04 -9.95
CA LEU A 20 4.46 11.00 -8.92
C LEU A 20 5.11 11.46 -7.59
N MET A 21 6.34 11.98 -7.66
CA MET A 21 7.06 12.50 -6.50
C MET A 21 6.32 13.66 -5.83
N SER A 22 5.73 14.58 -6.60
CA SER A 22 4.98 15.71 -6.06
C SER A 22 3.74 15.25 -5.29
N GLY A 23 3.03 14.23 -5.78
CA GLY A 23 1.89 13.64 -5.07
C GLY A 23 2.31 13.03 -3.73
N THR A 24 3.42 12.26 -3.72
CA THR A 24 3.98 11.70 -2.48
C THR A 24 4.42 12.80 -1.52
N LEU A 25 5.12 13.84 -2.00
CA LEU A 25 5.57 14.95 -1.17
C LEU A 25 4.40 15.71 -0.55
N ILE A 26 3.33 15.98 -1.30
CA ILE A 26 2.13 16.63 -0.79
C ILE A 26 1.48 15.77 0.30
N ALA A 27 1.32 14.46 0.07
CA ALA A 27 0.76 13.55 1.06
C ALA A 27 1.59 13.52 2.36
N GLN A 28 2.92 13.52 2.25
CA GLN A 28 3.82 13.56 3.41
C GLN A 28 3.73 14.90 4.16
N ILE A 29 3.69 16.04 3.45
CA ILE A 29 3.52 17.36 4.07
C ILE A 29 2.21 17.44 4.84
N ILE A 30 1.12 16.93 4.27
CA ILE A 30 -0.17 16.83 4.96
C ILE A 30 0.01 16.00 6.23
N MET A 31 0.61 14.82 6.15
CA MET A 31 0.85 13.97 7.32
C MET A 31 1.64 14.72 8.42
N PHE A 32 2.76 15.36 8.07
CA PHE A 32 3.56 16.15 9.02
C PHE A 32 2.79 17.33 9.63
N ALA A 33 1.93 18.00 8.85
CA ALA A 33 1.10 19.09 9.34
C ALA A 33 0.03 18.63 10.33
N PHE A 34 -0.45 17.38 10.20
CA PHE A 34 -1.42 16.79 11.12
C PHE A 34 -0.80 16.18 12.38
N ILE A 35 0.50 15.81 12.37
CA ILE A 35 1.20 15.32 13.57
C ILE A 35 0.97 16.21 14.81
N PRO A 36 1.19 17.55 14.79
CA PRO A 36 0.99 18.38 15.99
C PRO A 36 -0.44 18.32 16.54
N ILE A 37 -1.44 18.19 15.66
CA ILE A 37 -2.86 18.05 16.03
C ILE A 37 -3.08 16.69 16.67
N LEU A 38 -2.59 15.62 16.04
CA LEU A 38 -2.72 14.26 16.55
C LEU A 38 -2.00 14.09 17.90
N THR A 39 -0.80 14.66 18.07
CA THR A 39 -0.06 14.62 19.34
C THR A 39 -0.73 15.36 20.50
N ARG A 40 -1.68 16.25 20.22
CA ARG A 40 -2.51 16.88 21.27
C ARG A 40 -3.78 16.09 21.58
N LEU A 41 -4.33 15.37 20.60
CA LEU A 41 -5.57 14.61 20.75
C LEU A 41 -5.34 13.21 21.34
N TYR A 42 -4.18 12.60 21.05
CA TYR A 42 -3.85 11.24 21.47
C TYR A 42 -2.71 11.23 22.47
N THR A 43 -2.82 10.34 23.44
CA THR A 43 -1.78 10.08 24.44
C THR A 43 -0.60 9.32 23.83
N PRO A 44 0.62 9.41 24.42
CA PRO A 44 1.76 8.63 23.96
C PRO A 44 1.52 7.11 23.94
N ALA A 45 0.68 6.60 24.85
CA ALA A 45 0.31 5.19 24.91
C ALA A 45 -0.52 4.77 23.68
N GLU A 46 -1.51 5.58 23.29
CA GLU A 46 -2.34 5.32 22.10
C GLU A 46 -1.52 5.39 20.80
N PHE A 47 -0.54 6.30 20.72
CA PHE A 47 0.42 6.32 19.62
C PHE A 47 1.27 5.05 19.56
N GLY A 48 1.65 4.48 20.70
CA GLY A 48 2.35 3.20 20.77
C GLY A 48 1.52 2.07 20.18
N THR A 49 0.26 1.94 20.62
CA THR A 49 -0.68 0.93 20.12
C THR A 49 -0.97 1.09 18.62
N TYR A 50 -1.19 2.32 18.16
CA TYR A 50 -1.36 2.62 16.73
C TYR A 50 -0.11 2.27 15.91
N SER A 51 1.09 2.61 16.41
CA SER A 51 2.34 2.31 15.71
C SER A 51 2.54 0.80 15.57
N LEU A 52 2.24 0.03 16.62
CA LEU A 52 2.30 -1.43 16.59
C LEU A 52 1.31 -2.00 15.57
N PHE A 53 0.06 -1.53 15.58
CA PHE A 53 -0.94 -1.87 14.57
C PHE A 53 -0.43 -1.56 13.15
N PHE A 54 0.06 -0.33 12.91
CA PHE A 54 0.50 0.14 11.61
C PHE A 54 1.69 -0.66 11.08
N SER A 55 2.68 -0.97 11.93
CA SER A 55 3.80 -1.83 11.57
C SER A 55 3.35 -3.24 11.17
N LEU A 56 2.44 -3.86 11.93
CA LEU A 56 1.92 -5.19 11.57
C LEU A 56 1.13 -5.15 10.27
N ALA A 57 0.21 -4.20 10.12
CA ALA A 57 -0.62 -4.06 8.93
C ALA A 57 0.23 -3.79 7.68
N SER A 58 1.24 -2.92 7.78
CA SER A 58 2.13 -2.61 6.65
C SER A 58 3.02 -3.79 6.27
N MET A 59 3.61 -4.48 7.25
CA MET A 59 4.42 -5.67 7.00
C MET A 59 3.61 -6.79 6.36
N LEU A 60 2.48 -7.18 6.96
CA LEU A 60 1.61 -8.25 6.45
C LEU A 60 0.97 -7.87 5.11
N GLY A 61 0.54 -6.61 4.95
CA GLY A 61 0.01 -6.08 3.70
C GLY A 61 1.03 -6.19 2.56
N MET A 62 2.30 -5.89 2.81
CA MET A 62 3.38 -5.95 1.81
C MET A 62 3.76 -7.35 1.34
N VAL A 63 3.44 -8.38 2.12
CA VAL A 63 3.65 -9.78 1.76
C VAL A 63 2.33 -10.51 1.47
N SER A 64 1.19 -9.80 1.48
CA SER A 64 -0.15 -10.39 1.36
C SER A 64 -0.36 -11.11 0.03
N SER A 65 0.20 -10.59 -1.06
CA SER A 65 0.19 -11.18 -2.40
C SER A 65 1.33 -12.17 -2.64
N TRP A 66 2.16 -12.47 -1.64
CA TRP A 66 3.39 -13.29 -1.76
C TRP A 66 4.34 -12.82 -2.88
N LYS A 67 4.36 -11.50 -3.15
CA LYS A 67 5.12 -10.88 -4.24
C LYS A 67 4.70 -11.28 -5.67
N TYR A 68 3.56 -11.96 -5.84
CA TYR A 68 3.00 -12.22 -7.17
C TYR A 68 2.54 -10.94 -7.87
N ASP A 69 2.30 -9.86 -7.13
CA ASP A 69 2.06 -8.52 -7.69
C ASP A 69 3.23 -8.05 -8.57
N GLN A 70 4.48 -8.35 -8.20
CA GLN A 70 5.65 -7.99 -9.02
C GLN A 70 5.73 -8.80 -10.31
N ALA A 71 5.23 -10.05 -10.29
CA ALA A 71 5.20 -10.91 -11.46
C ALA A 71 4.27 -10.37 -12.56
N ILE A 72 3.32 -9.47 -12.24
CA ILE A 72 2.38 -8.86 -13.20
C ILE A 72 3.11 -8.14 -14.35
N MET A 73 4.34 -7.66 -14.12
CA MET A 73 5.14 -6.98 -15.14
C MET A 73 5.84 -7.91 -16.14
N LEU A 74 5.94 -9.22 -15.86
CA LEU A 74 6.73 -10.16 -16.68
C LEU A 74 6.04 -10.63 -17.98
N PRO A 75 4.74 -10.98 -18.01
CA PRO A 75 4.14 -11.58 -19.19
C PRO A 75 3.94 -10.58 -20.32
N LYS A 76 4.37 -10.93 -21.54
CA LYS A 76 4.16 -10.08 -22.74
C LYS A 76 2.69 -9.95 -23.14
N SER A 77 1.86 -10.95 -22.84
CA SER A 77 0.44 -10.97 -23.20
C SER A 77 -0.46 -10.50 -22.06
N GLU A 78 -1.42 -9.64 -22.40
CA GLU A 78 -2.39 -9.05 -21.47
C GLU A 78 -3.20 -10.11 -20.72
N ARG A 79 -3.55 -11.22 -21.39
CA ARG A 79 -4.34 -12.30 -20.78
C ARG A 79 -3.60 -12.96 -19.61
N TYR A 80 -2.30 -13.18 -19.74
CA TYR A 80 -1.49 -13.77 -18.67
C TYR A 80 -1.29 -12.79 -17.51
N ALA A 81 -1.19 -11.50 -17.79
CA ALA A 81 -1.10 -10.46 -16.76
C ALA A 81 -2.37 -10.34 -15.93
N GLN A 82 -3.53 -10.36 -16.58
CA GLN A 82 -4.82 -10.36 -15.89
C GLN A 82 -5.00 -11.62 -15.04
N SER A 83 -4.50 -12.76 -15.52
CA SER A 83 -4.49 -14.00 -14.74
C SER A 83 -3.62 -13.89 -13.48
N LEU A 84 -2.47 -13.20 -13.57
CA LEU A 84 -1.62 -12.92 -12.40
C LEU A 84 -2.25 -11.92 -11.43
N VAL A 85 -2.97 -10.91 -11.92
CA VAL A 85 -3.76 -9.99 -11.08
C VAL A 85 -4.78 -10.79 -10.28
N PHE A 86 -5.57 -11.63 -10.95
CA PHE A 86 -6.58 -12.46 -10.28
C PHE A 86 -5.95 -13.43 -9.27
N LEU A 87 -4.84 -14.08 -9.64
CA LEU A 87 -4.10 -14.95 -8.73
C LEU A 87 -3.58 -14.19 -7.50
N SER A 88 -3.03 -12.99 -7.70
CA SER A 88 -2.53 -12.16 -6.60
C SER A 88 -3.65 -11.75 -5.65
N ILE A 89 -4.83 -11.38 -6.19
CA ILE A 89 -6.02 -11.06 -5.39
C ILE A 89 -6.46 -12.29 -4.59
N LEU A 90 -6.49 -13.47 -5.21
CA LEU A 90 -6.88 -14.71 -4.54
C LEU A 90 -5.92 -15.07 -3.39
N ILE A 91 -4.62 -14.91 -3.60
CA ILE A 91 -3.59 -15.11 -2.57
C ILE A 91 -3.77 -14.10 -1.43
N THR A 92 -3.98 -12.82 -1.75
CA THR A 92 -4.25 -11.77 -0.75
C THR A 92 -5.50 -12.11 0.08
N LEU A 93 -6.59 -12.56 -0.55
CA LEU A 93 -7.80 -13.01 0.16
C LEU A 93 -7.51 -14.22 1.06
N GLY A 94 -6.73 -15.19 0.58
CA GLY A 94 -6.27 -16.32 1.39
C GLY A 94 -5.49 -15.87 2.62
N MET A 95 -4.55 -14.92 2.45
CA MET A 95 -3.77 -14.35 3.55
C MET A 95 -4.65 -13.58 4.55
N VAL A 96 -5.69 -12.89 4.08
CA VAL A 96 -6.67 -12.24 4.95
C VAL A 96 -7.44 -13.26 5.78
N LEU A 97 -7.89 -14.37 5.17
CA LEU A 97 -8.57 -15.45 5.88
C LEU A 97 -7.67 -16.11 6.93
N VAL A 98 -6.40 -16.37 6.59
CA VAL A 98 -5.40 -16.90 7.53
C VAL A 98 -5.20 -15.92 8.69
N THR A 99 -5.11 -14.63 8.39
CA THR A 99 -4.96 -13.59 9.42
C THR A 99 -6.17 -13.56 10.35
N VAL A 100 -7.39 -13.61 9.82
CA VAL A 100 -8.62 -13.70 10.63
C VAL A 100 -8.61 -14.96 11.50
N ALA A 101 -8.22 -16.12 10.96
CA ALA A 101 -8.13 -17.36 11.72
C ALA A 101 -7.13 -17.26 12.88
N VAL A 102 -5.95 -16.68 12.63
CA VAL A 102 -4.93 -16.43 13.66
C VAL A 102 -5.47 -15.49 14.74
N LEU A 103 -6.14 -14.41 14.35
CA LEU A 103 -6.72 -13.45 15.30
C LEU A 103 -7.79 -14.08 16.18
N VAL A 104 -8.63 -14.96 15.64
CA VAL A 104 -9.67 -15.66 16.41
C VAL A 104 -9.06 -16.68 17.38
N ILE A 105 -8.06 -17.45 16.95
CA ILE A 105 -7.42 -18.48 17.80
C ILE A 105 -6.62 -17.84 18.94
N PHE A 106 -5.90 -16.76 18.65
CA PHE A 106 -5.02 -16.08 19.60
C PHE A 106 -5.63 -14.79 20.18
N TYR A 107 -6.96 -14.66 20.14
CA TYR A 107 -7.66 -13.43 20.50
C TYR A 107 -7.26 -12.92 21.90
N SER A 108 -7.24 -13.81 22.90
CA SER A 108 -6.86 -13.47 24.28
C SER A 108 -5.42 -12.95 24.40
N PHE A 109 -4.49 -13.50 23.61
CA PHE A 109 -3.11 -13.03 23.59
C PHE A 109 -3.01 -11.61 23.03
N PHE A 110 -3.77 -11.30 21.98
CA PHE A 110 -3.76 -9.95 21.40
C PHE A 110 -4.46 -8.92 22.28
N LEU A 111 -5.48 -9.31 23.06
CA LEU A 111 -6.15 -8.39 23.99
C LEU A 111 -5.20 -7.80 25.06
N ASP A 112 -4.24 -8.59 25.54
CA ASP A 112 -3.25 -8.14 26.54
C ASP A 112 -2.26 -7.11 25.97
N TYR A 113 -2.06 -7.08 24.65
CA TYR A 113 -1.15 -6.11 24.00
C TYR A 113 -1.86 -4.86 23.50
N PHE A 114 -3.17 -4.93 23.22
CA PHE A 114 -3.97 -3.84 22.64
C PHE A 114 -4.94 -3.21 23.66
N HIS A 115 -4.57 -3.18 24.95
CA HIS A 115 -5.40 -2.62 26.02
C HIS A 115 -5.98 -1.23 25.67
N GLY A 116 -7.31 -1.12 25.69
CA GLY A 116 -8.05 0.12 25.39
C GLY A 116 -8.36 0.37 23.91
N MET A 117 -7.87 -0.46 23.00
CA MET A 117 -7.98 -0.28 21.55
C MET A 117 -8.25 -1.59 20.79
N GLU A 118 -9.07 -2.45 21.38
CA GLU A 118 -9.38 -3.80 20.89
C GLU A 118 -9.99 -3.82 19.48
N TYR A 119 -10.70 -2.76 19.09
CA TYR A 119 -11.30 -2.63 17.77
C TYR A 119 -10.25 -2.57 16.64
N LEU A 120 -9.02 -2.13 16.92
CA LEU A 120 -7.94 -2.09 15.93
C LEU A 120 -7.52 -3.50 15.48
N ILE A 121 -7.68 -4.52 16.33
CA ILE A 121 -7.35 -5.91 15.98
C ILE A 121 -8.19 -6.37 14.78
N TRP A 122 -9.48 -6.05 14.77
CA TRP A 122 -10.40 -6.40 13.68
C TRP A 122 -10.19 -5.55 12.42
N LEU A 123 -9.55 -4.39 12.55
CA LEU A 123 -9.19 -3.56 11.40
C LEU A 123 -7.97 -4.10 10.64
N LEU A 124 -7.15 -4.93 11.29
CA LEU A 124 -5.91 -5.48 10.73
C LEU A 124 -6.14 -6.29 9.43
N PRO A 125 -7.07 -7.28 9.36
CA PRO A 125 -7.35 -7.99 8.10
C PRO A 125 -7.86 -7.05 6.99
N PHE A 126 -8.63 -6.03 7.35
CA PHE A 126 -9.12 -5.04 6.39
C PHE A 126 -7.98 -4.16 5.85
N SER A 127 -7.06 -3.73 6.70
CA SER A 127 -5.87 -2.99 6.28
C SER A 127 -4.96 -3.81 5.37
N ILE A 128 -4.75 -5.11 5.68
CA ILE A 128 -3.98 -6.02 4.82
C ILE A 128 -4.63 -6.14 3.43
N LEU A 129 -5.96 -6.28 3.37
CA LEU A 129 -6.68 -6.35 2.11
C LEU A 129 -6.49 -5.09 1.28
N ILE A 130 -6.67 -3.91 1.89
CA ILE A 130 -6.50 -2.62 1.20
C ILE A 130 -5.07 -2.48 0.68
N ILE A 131 -4.07 -2.69 1.54
CA ILE A 131 -2.66 -2.53 1.17
C ILE A 131 -2.28 -3.51 0.06
N GLY A 132 -2.72 -4.77 0.14
CA GLY A 132 -2.47 -5.78 -0.89
C GLY A 132 -3.11 -5.42 -2.23
N LEU A 133 -4.38 -4.98 -2.22
CA LEU A 133 -5.07 -4.53 -3.44
C LEU A 133 -4.38 -3.32 -4.07
N LEU A 134 -3.97 -2.33 -3.26
CA LEU A 134 -3.23 -1.17 -3.76
C LEU A 134 -1.93 -1.61 -4.47
N GLN A 135 -1.16 -2.54 -3.90
CA GLN A 135 0.07 -3.04 -4.54
C GLN A 135 -0.18 -3.76 -5.87
N ILE A 136 -1.25 -4.55 -5.95
CA ILE A 136 -1.64 -5.25 -7.18
C ILE A 136 -2.04 -4.24 -8.27
N PHE A 137 -2.87 -3.25 -7.91
CA PHE A 137 -3.31 -2.22 -8.85
C PHE A 137 -2.21 -1.25 -9.26
N ASP A 138 -1.29 -0.92 -8.36
CA ASP A 138 -0.11 -0.12 -8.67
C ASP A 138 0.78 -0.86 -9.67
N SER A 139 1.02 -2.16 -9.45
CA SER A 139 1.80 -3.01 -10.36
C SER A 139 1.15 -3.12 -11.74
N TYR A 140 -0.17 -3.31 -11.80
CA TYR A 140 -0.92 -3.34 -13.05
C TYR A 140 -0.97 -1.99 -13.78
N SER A 141 -1.10 -0.89 -13.05
CA SER A 141 -1.09 0.47 -13.60
C SER A 141 0.29 0.82 -14.18
N ASN A 142 1.36 0.47 -13.47
CA ASN A 142 2.74 0.63 -13.93
C ASN A 142 3.01 -0.18 -15.20
N ARG A 143 2.52 -1.42 -15.27
CA ARG A 143 2.54 -2.24 -16.48
C ARG A 143 1.87 -1.50 -17.65
N CYS A 144 0.63 -1.03 -17.49
CA CYS A 144 -0.11 -0.33 -18.54
C CYS A 144 0.65 0.90 -19.08
N GLN A 145 1.32 1.67 -18.21
CA GLN A 145 2.16 2.80 -18.63
C GLN A 145 3.38 2.36 -19.46
N PHE A 146 3.99 1.22 -19.12
CA PHE A 146 5.11 0.65 -19.87
C PHE A 146 4.70 0.23 -21.28
N TYR A 147 3.53 -0.41 -21.45
CA TYR A 147 3.00 -0.78 -22.77
C TYR A 147 2.65 0.43 -23.64
N LYS A 148 2.11 1.51 -23.05
CA LYS A 148 1.91 2.78 -23.78
C LYS A 148 3.21 3.34 -24.35
N LYS A 149 4.35 3.08 -23.69
CA LYS A 149 5.68 3.53 -24.13
C LYS A 149 6.27 2.63 -25.22
N MET A 150 6.02 1.32 -25.17
CA MET A 150 6.45 0.39 -26.24
C MET A 150 5.64 0.54 -27.53
N ALA A 151 4.35 0.88 -27.44
CA ALA A 151 3.51 1.06 -28.62
C ALA A 151 3.74 2.38 -29.37
N SER A 152 4.53 3.32 -28.82
CA SER A 152 4.82 4.62 -29.43
C SER A 152 6.24 4.72 -30.03
N VAL A 153 6.97 3.61 -30.11
CA VAL A 153 8.28 3.48 -30.76
C VAL A 153 8.14 2.45 -31.87
#